data_AF-X6N8Q5-F1
#
_entry.id   AF-X6N8Q5-F1
#
_cell.length_a   1.000
_cell.length_b   1.000
_cell.length_c   1.000
_cell.angle_alpha   90.00
_cell.angle_beta   90.00
_cell.angle_gamma   90.00
#
_symmetry.space_group_name_H-M   'P 1'
#
loop_
_entity.id
_entity.type
_entity.pdbx_description
1 polymer ?
#
loop_
_entity_poly.entity_id
_entity_poly.type
_entity_poly.pdbx_seq_one_letter_code
_entity_poly.pdbx_strand_id
1 'polypeptide(L)'
;MARRLEAGCINNGLSQLQVVFNELRVKGKLSKVQGTGLRRILHAYINAQCVISVLFTLSPSENNATSTASTLKFAVQAGMVKVKPVKSKVEVNYKQLVDQLKEHIEEQKQLIEKLNDTIEEMRDKYEDMRLEHERLINAAKDANNKPSPHALEVKPNAFAHRQTITRRQETVMNEGLLNNLELFEAQNKDDDETTEDTNGVLVCPMDEAEVDKKIVDHSRARSMMDSNLVSMHLNLSKLKLDIPDDELDEEAEEEVPIKKTHVENKPAKLAPTQNTVEVASKNRFAVALAVPGTNTKEVDIQQIKSSVEIQKALPDTNTDEKKAESTMELIGMAGVQFRHADTSKMNREELLDYCDAMETQIIEERALRGSLEQSQKVIIDHLMETNEGLLRWFQMKKIL
;
A
#
# COMPACT_ATOMS: atom_id res chain seq x y z
N MET A 1 20.72 5.68 10.57
CA MET A 1 19.31 6.05 10.31
C MET A 1 18.34 4.86 10.31
N ALA A 2 18.70 3.70 9.72
CA ALA A 2 17.84 2.51 9.59
C ALA A 2 17.21 2.01 10.92
N ARG A 3 17.96 1.93 12.02
CA ARG A 3 17.43 1.47 13.33
C ARG A 3 16.24 2.29 13.85
N ARG A 4 16.20 3.59 13.56
CA ARG A 4 15.09 4.47 14.00
C ARG A 4 13.82 4.19 13.21
N LEU A 5 13.95 3.96 11.90
CA LEU A 5 12.83 3.60 11.03
C LEU A 5 12.27 2.22 11.40
N GLU A 6 13.15 1.25 11.65
CA GLU A 6 12.78 -0.08 12.12
C GLU A 6 11.99 -0.03 13.43
N ALA A 7 12.50 0.69 14.43
CA ALA A 7 11.82 0.86 15.71
C ALA A 7 10.44 1.52 15.53
N GLY A 8 10.32 2.50 14.62
CA GLY A 8 9.05 3.13 14.27
C GLY A 8 8.03 2.15 13.69
N CYS A 9 8.45 1.31 12.74
CA CYS A 9 7.60 0.30 12.13
C CYS A 9 7.13 -0.76 13.15
N ILE A 10 8.02 -1.22 14.03
CA ILE A 10 7.70 -2.20 15.08
C ILE A 10 6.66 -1.61 16.04
N ASN A 11 6.89 -0.40 16.55
CA ASN A 11 6.01 0.25 17.51
C ASN A 11 4.63 0.57 16.91
N ASN A 12 4.59 0.94 15.63
CA ASN A 12 3.34 1.14 14.92
C ASN A 12 2.55 -0.19 14.82
N GLY A 13 3.22 -1.29 14.45
CA GLY A 13 2.59 -2.61 14.39
C GLY A 13 2.02 -3.07 15.74
N LEU A 14 2.76 -2.88 16.83
CA LEU A 14 2.31 -3.22 18.18
C LEU A 14 1.12 -2.36 18.64
N SER A 15 1.15 -1.06 18.32
CA SER A 15 0.05 -0.14 18.62
C SER A 15 -1.23 -0.55 17.89
N GLN A 16 -1.12 -0.93 16.62
CA GLN A 16 -2.24 -1.45 15.83
C GLN A 16 -2.81 -2.74 16.44
N LEU A 17 -1.94 -3.66 16.88
CA LEU A 17 -2.38 -4.89 17.53
C LEU A 17 -3.15 -4.59 18.82
N GLN A 18 -2.68 -3.64 19.61
CA GLN A 18 -3.38 -3.20 20.83
C GLN A 18 -4.78 -2.65 20.52
N VAL A 19 -4.92 -1.87 19.44
CA VAL A 19 -6.22 -1.37 18.98
C VAL A 19 -7.14 -2.53 18.57
N VAL A 20 -6.63 -3.54 17.86
CA VAL A 20 -7.39 -4.74 17.46
C VAL A 20 -7.94 -5.47 18.68
N PHE A 21 -7.11 -5.75 19.69
CA PHE A 21 -7.57 -6.43 20.91
C PHE A 21 -8.55 -5.57 21.72
N ASN A 22 -8.35 -4.25 21.77
CA ASN A 22 -9.29 -3.34 22.41
C ASN A 22 -10.64 -3.29 21.68
N GLU A 23 -10.65 -3.27 20.35
CA GLU A 23 -11.87 -3.36 19.54
C GLU A 23 -12.61 -4.68 19.79
N LEU A 24 -11.89 -5.80 19.78
CA LEU A 24 -12.47 -7.12 20.06
C LEU A 24 -13.02 -7.21 21.48
N ARG A 25 -12.34 -6.62 22.46
CA ARG A 25 -12.78 -6.57 23.86
C ARG A 25 -14.08 -5.77 24.02
N VAL A 26 -14.14 -4.57 23.43
CA VAL A 26 -15.27 -3.63 23.64
C VAL A 26 -16.45 -3.99 22.74
N LYS A 27 -16.21 -4.23 21.45
CA LYS A 27 -17.25 -4.46 20.44
C LYS A 27 -17.59 -5.93 20.24
N GLY A 28 -16.74 -6.85 20.69
CA GLY A 28 -16.89 -8.29 20.42
C GLY A 28 -16.64 -8.68 18.97
N LYS A 29 -16.33 -7.73 18.08
CA LYS A 29 -16.07 -7.92 16.65
C LYS A 29 -15.10 -6.84 16.16
N LEU A 30 -14.27 -7.20 15.19
CA LEU A 30 -13.34 -6.27 14.56
C LEU A 30 -14.10 -5.28 13.66
N SER A 31 -13.62 -4.03 13.56
CA SER A 31 -14.17 -3.09 12.57
C SER A 31 -13.98 -3.61 11.14
N LYS A 32 -14.87 -3.23 10.23
CA LYS A 32 -14.74 -3.53 8.78
C LYS A 32 -13.50 -2.89 8.16
N VAL A 33 -12.96 -1.86 8.80
CA VAL A 33 -11.74 -1.17 8.36
C VAL A 33 -10.53 -2.09 8.59
N GLN A 34 -9.94 -2.57 7.49
CA GLN A 34 -8.75 -3.44 7.51
C GLN A 34 -7.51 -2.72 8.08
N GLY A 35 -7.42 -1.39 7.92
CA GLY A 35 -6.25 -0.60 8.33
C GLY A 35 -5.00 -0.93 7.51
N THR A 36 -3.83 -0.55 8.02
CA THR A 36 -2.53 -0.78 7.38
C THR A 36 -1.68 -1.78 8.17
N GLY A 37 -0.54 -2.20 7.62
CA GLY A 37 0.46 -3.00 8.34
C GLY A 37 -0.06 -4.34 8.88
N LEU A 38 0.25 -4.63 10.15
CA LEU A 38 -0.14 -5.88 10.81
C LEU A 38 -1.64 -6.05 10.90
N ARG A 39 -2.40 -4.95 11.07
CA ARG A 39 -3.85 -5.01 11.16
C ARG A 39 -4.46 -5.60 9.89
N ARG A 40 -3.98 -5.20 8.72
CA ARG A 40 -4.46 -5.69 7.42
C ARG A 40 -4.22 -7.18 7.23
N ILE A 41 -3.03 -7.66 7.59
CA ILE A 41 -2.64 -9.07 7.47
C ILE A 41 -3.47 -9.92 8.45
N LEU A 42 -3.62 -9.45 9.69
CA LEU A 42 -4.33 -10.18 10.73
C LEU A 42 -5.86 -10.11 10.58
N HIS A 43 -6.41 -9.14 9.86
CA HIS A 43 -7.86 -8.93 9.70
C HIS A 43 -8.57 -10.18 9.17
N ALA A 44 -7.96 -10.88 8.22
CA ALA A 44 -8.53 -12.11 7.65
C ALA A 44 -8.61 -13.27 8.66
N TYR A 45 -7.70 -13.30 9.62
CA TYR A 45 -7.52 -14.44 10.54
C TYR A 45 -8.14 -14.18 11.92
N ILE A 46 -8.07 -12.95 12.42
CA ILE A 46 -8.55 -12.56 13.75
C ILE A 46 -10.01 -12.13 13.65
N ASN A 47 -10.90 -13.08 13.90
CA ASN A 47 -12.35 -12.87 13.93
C ASN A 47 -12.95 -13.32 15.28
N ALA A 48 -14.15 -12.84 15.60
CA ALA A 48 -14.87 -13.24 16.82
C ALA A 48 -15.17 -14.75 16.90
N GLN A 49 -15.07 -15.43 15.75
CA GLN A 49 -15.36 -16.84 15.55
C GLN A 49 -14.11 -17.74 15.52
N CYS A 50 -12.90 -17.19 15.69
CA CYS A 50 -11.67 -17.97 15.75
C CYS A 50 -11.21 -18.24 17.18
N VAL A 51 -10.38 -19.27 17.36
CA VAL A 51 -9.66 -19.51 18.62
C VAL A 51 -8.35 -18.74 18.56
N ILE A 52 -8.16 -17.82 19.49
CA ILE A 52 -6.95 -17.00 19.58
C ILE A 52 -6.15 -17.48 20.79
N SER A 53 -4.89 -17.85 20.56
CA SER A 53 -3.92 -18.13 21.61
C SER A 53 -2.76 -17.16 21.47
N VAL A 54 -2.41 -16.47 22.55
CA VAL A 54 -1.30 -15.51 22.58
C VAL A 54 -0.29 -15.96 23.63
N LEU A 55 0.95 -16.16 23.20
CA LEU A 55 2.06 -16.51 24.08
C LEU A 55 2.85 -15.23 24.41
N PHE A 56 2.87 -14.85 25.69
CA PHE A 56 3.67 -13.73 26.17
C PHE A 56 5.00 -14.24 26.71
N THR A 57 6.11 -13.84 26.08
CA THR A 57 7.46 -14.14 26.54
C THR A 57 7.97 -13.00 27.41
N LEU A 58 8.37 -13.29 28.65
CA LEU A 58 8.81 -12.31 29.64
C LEU A 58 10.25 -12.58 30.07
N SER A 59 10.99 -11.52 30.42
CA SER A 59 12.31 -11.63 31.02
C SER A 59 12.19 -11.49 32.54
N PRO A 60 12.81 -12.38 33.35
CA PRO A 60 12.79 -12.26 34.80
C PRO A 60 13.78 -11.20 35.34
N SER A 61 14.56 -10.55 34.48
CA SER A 61 15.57 -9.56 34.89
C SER A 61 14.95 -8.24 35.33
N GLU A 62 15.47 -7.65 36.41
CA GLU A 62 15.05 -6.34 36.92
C GLU A 62 15.27 -5.21 35.90
N ASN A 63 16.34 -5.30 35.10
CA ASN A 63 16.63 -4.33 34.04
C ASN A 63 15.50 -4.29 32.97
N ASN A 64 14.70 -5.36 32.87
CA ASN A 64 13.60 -5.49 31.93
C ASN A 64 12.23 -5.34 32.63
N ALA A 65 12.18 -4.86 33.87
CA ALA A 65 10.94 -4.75 34.65
C ALA A 65 9.87 -3.88 33.96
N THR A 66 10.26 -2.75 33.38
CA THR A 66 9.34 -1.83 32.68
C THR A 66 8.70 -2.47 31.44
N SER A 67 9.50 -3.15 30.62
CA SER A 67 9.01 -3.87 29.44
C SER A 67 8.12 -5.04 29.84
N THR A 68 8.53 -5.81 30.85
CA THR A 68 7.76 -6.93 31.41
C THR A 68 6.41 -6.47 31.96
N ALA A 69 6.38 -5.37 32.71
CA ALA A 69 5.15 -4.78 33.22
C ALA A 69 4.21 -4.32 32.08
N SER A 70 4.76 -3.77 31.00
CA SER A 70 3.98 -3.35 29.83
C SER A 70 3.37 -4.55 29.09
N THR A 71 4.15 -5.62 28.90
CA THR A 71 3.65 -6.87 28.30
C THR A 71 2.56 -7.52 29.16
N LEU A 72 2.72 -7.54 30.49
CA LEU A 72 1.71 -8.06 31.42
C LEU A 72 0.40 -7.25 31.39
N LYS A 73 0.49 -5.91 31.32
CA LYS A 73 -0.70 -5.05 31.16
C LYS A 73 -1.46 -5.39 29.88
N PHE A 74 -0.74 -5.59 28.78
CA PHE A 74 -1.36 -6.00 27.52
C PHE A 74 -1.92 -7.44 27.60
N ALA A 75 -1.24 -8.35 28.27
CA ALA A 75 -1.72 -9.72 28.48
C ALA A 75 -3.06 -9.76 29.21
N VAL A 76 -3.25 -8.91 30.24
CA VAL A 76 -4.53 -8.76 30.92
C VAL A 76 -5.61 -8.26 29.94
N GLN A 77 -5.31 -7.24 29.13
CA GLN A 77 -6.26 -6.72 28.12
C GLN A 77 -6.65 -7.80 27.09
N ALA A 78 -5.68 -8.58 26.63
CA ALA A 78 -5.90 -9.68 25.69
C ALA A 78 -6.74 -10.81 26.31
N GLY A 79 -6.49 -11.16 27.58
CA GLY A 79 -7.25 -12.17 28.31
C GLY A 79 -8.71 -11.79 28.58
N MET A 80 -9.05 -10.50 28.50
CA MET A 80 -10.43 -10.03 28.62
C MET A 80 -11.25 -10.20 27.31
N VAL A 81 -10.62 -10.56 26.19
CA VAL A 81 -11.32 -10.74 24.92
C VAL A 81 -12.16 -12.02 24.96
N LYS A 82 -13.46 -11.88 24.76
CA LYS A 82 -14.41 -12.99 24.71
C LYS A 82 -14.68 -13.36 23.25
N VAL A 83 -14.12 -14.47 22.79
CA VAL A 83 -14.42 -15.07 21.48
C VAL A 83 -15.45 -16.19 21.60
N LYS A 84 -16.29 -16.35 20.57
CA LYS A 84 -17.23 -17.47 20.45
C LYS A 84 -16.82 -18.31 19.25
N PRO A 85 -15.87 -19.24 19.41
CA PRO A 85 -15.36 -20.00 18.28
C PRO A 85 -16.49 -20.80 17.63
N VAL A 86 -16.60 -20.71 16.31
CA VAL A 86 -17.60 -21.44 15.54
C VAL A 86 -16.86 -22.54 14.79
N LYS A 87 -17.27 -23.80 14.96
CA LYS A 87 -16.76 -24.90 14.14
C LYS A 87 -17.18 -24.62 12.70
N SER A 88 -16.21 -24.33 11.83
CA SER A 88 -16.49 -24.20 10.41
C SER A 88 -17.12 -25.50 9.93
N LYS A 89 -18.35 -25.42 9.41
CA LYS A 89 -18.99 -26.52 8.69
C LYS A 89 -18.50 -26.62 7.25
N VAL A 90 -17.78 -25.60 6.79
CA VAL A 90 -17.28 -25.52 5.42
C VAL A 90 -16.00 -26.33 5.37
N GLU A 91 -16.12 -27.57 4.91
CA GLU A 91 -15.01 -28.22 4.24
C GLU A 91 -14.71 -27.37 3.01
N VAL A 92 -13.50 -26.82 2.94
CA VAL A 92 -13.10 -26.03 1.78
C VAL A 92 -13.12 -26.98 0.59
N ASN A 93 -14.04 -26.78 -0.34
CA ASN A 93 -14.12 -27.64 -1.52
C ASN A 93 -12.96 -27.27 -2.45
N TYR A 94 -11.82 -27.92 -2.22
CA TYR A 94 -10.59 -27.68 -2.98
C TYR A 94 -10.80 -27.80 -4.48
N LYS A 95 -11.76 -28.61 -4.94
CA LYS A 95 -12.08 -28.74 -6.36
C LYS A 95 -12.65 -27.43 -6.91
N GLN A 96 -13.69 -26.90 -6.26
CA GLN A 96 -14.28 -25.60 -6.65
C GLN A 96 -13.26 -24.47 -6.60
N LEU A 97 -12.39 -24.44 -5.59
CA LEU A 97 -11.33 -23.43 -5.51
C LEU A 97 -10.35 -23.57 -6.68
N VAL A 98 -9.91 -24.80 -7.01
CA VAL A 98 -9.03 -25.05 -8.16
C VAL A 98 -9.70 -24.65 -9.47
N ASP A 99 -11.00 -24.93 -9.62
CA ASP A 99 -11.75 -24.59 -10.83
C ASP A 99 -11.86 -23.05 -10.98
N GLN A 100 -12.17 -22.32 -9.91
CA GLN A 100 -12.16 -20.85 -9.91
C GLN A 100 -10.78 -20.27 -10.21
N LEU A 101 -9.71 -20.86 -9.67
CA LEU A 101 -8.35 -20.42 -9.98
C LEU A 101 -7.99 -20.68 -11.45
N LYS A 102 -8.45 -21.79 -12.03
CA LYS A 102 -8.24 -22.09 -13.46
C LYS A 102 -9.00 -21.11 -14.36
N GLU A 103 -10.24 -20.79 -14.01
CA GLU A 103 -11.05 -19.80 -14.71
C GLU A 103 -10.34 -18.43 -14.73
N HIS A 104 -9.88 -17.95 -13.58
CA HIS A 104 -9.12 -16.70 -13.50
C HIS A 104 -7.80 -16.72 -14.29
N ILE A 105 -7.10 -17.86 -14.31
CA ILE A 105 -5.89 -18.01 -15.14
C ILE A 105 -6.26 -17.85 -16.62
N GLU A 106 -7.37 -18.42 -17.05
CA GLU A 106 -7.81 -18.36 -18.44
C GLU A 106 -8.27 -16.95 -18.84
N GLU A 107 -9.03 -16.27 -17.98
CA GLU A 107 -9.39 -14.86 -18.16
C GLU A 107 -8.14 -13.97 -18.30
N GLN A 108 -7.13 -14.20 -17.46
CA GLN A 108 -5.88 -13.45 -17.52
C GLN A 108 -5.08 -13.72 -18.78
N LYS A 109 -5.08 -14.96 -19.29
CA LYS A 109 -4.44 -15.28 -20.58
C LYS A 109 -5.13 -14.58 -21.74
N GLN A 110 -6.46 -14.62 -21.79
CA GLN A 110 -7.23 -13.92 -22.82
C GLN A 110 -6.98 -12.40 -22.78
N LEU A 111 -6.84 -11.83 -21.58
CA LEU A 111 -6.48 -10.42 -21.43
C LEU A 111 -5.07 -10.13 -21.95
N ILE A 112 -4.10 -11.00 -21.66
CA ILE A 112 -2.72 -10.87 -22.17
C ILE A 112 -2.71 -10.96 -23.71
N GLU A 113 -3.47 -11.87 -24.29
CA GLU A 113 -3.60 -12.02 -25.74
C GLU A 113 -4.15 -10.73 -26.39
N LYS A 114 -5.28 -10.22 -25.90
CA LYS A 114 -5.86 -8.94 -26.37
C LYS A 114 -4.90 -7.76 -26.24
N LEU A 115 -4.13 -7.70 -25.15
CA LEU A 115 -3.12 -6.66 -24.94
C LEU A 115 -1.95 -6.81 -25.92
N ASN A 116 -1.53 -8.03 -26.25
CA ASN A 116 -0.50 -8.27 -27.25
C ASN A 116 -0.96 -7.86 -28.65
N ASP A 117 -2.20 -8.19 -29.03
CA ASP A 117 -2.80 -7.75 -30.30
C ASP A 117 -2.82 -6.23 -30.39
N THR A 118 -3.22 -5.55 -29.30
CA THR A 118 -3.22 -4.09 -29.22
C THR A 118 -1.81 -3.51 -29.35
N ILE A 119 -0.79 -4.15 -28.76
CA ILE A 119 0.61 -3.74 -28.90
C ILE A 119 1.08 -3.89 -30.34
N GLU A 120 0.71 -4.97 -31.02
CA GLU A 120 1.06 -5.21 -32.42
C GLU A 120 0.42 -4.18 -33.35
N GLU A 121 -0.88 -3.90 -33.20
CA GLU A 121 -1.55 -2.84 -33.97
C GLU A 121 -0.91 -1.46 -33.77
N MET A 122 -0.51 -1.14 -32.53
CA MET A 122 0.16 0.13 -32.23
C MET A 122 1.55 0.19 -32.85
N ARG A 123 2.25 -0.95 -32.93
CA ARG A 123 3.56 -1.06 -33.58
C ARG A 123 3.46 -0.83 -35.07
N ASP A 124 2.46 -1.41 -35.73
CA ASP A 124 2.23 -1.22 -37.17
C ASP A 124 1.90 0.24 -37.49
N LYS A 125 1.01 0.86 -36.71
CA LYS A 125 0.70 2.30 -36.83
C LYS A 125 1.94 3.17 -36.64
N TYR A 126 2.82 2.81 -35.71
CA TYR A 126 4.07 3.53 -35.48
C TYR A 126 5.03 3.42 -36.67
N GLU A 127 5.17 2.24 -37.26
CA GLU A 127 5.99 2.04 -38.46
C GLU A 127 5.42 2.78 -39.67
N ASP A 128 4.10 2.81 -39.86
CA ASP A 128 3.45 3.58 -40.92
C ASP A 128 3.73 5.09 -40.77
N MET A 129 3.53 5.64 -39.57
CA MET A 129 3.85 7.04 -39.27
C MET A 129 5.33 7.36 -39.47
N ARG A 130 6.22 6.43 -39.09
CA ARG A 130 7.67 6.57 -39.28
C ARG A 130 8.04 6.62 -40.76
N LEU A 131 7.47 5.75 -41.59
CA LEU A 131 7.69 5.74 -43.04
C LEU A 131 7.14 7.02 -43.71
N GLU A 132 5.98 7.51 -43.27
CA GLU A 132 5.43 8.77 -43.75
C GLU A 132 6.34 9.96 -43.39
N HIS A 133 6.83 10.00 -42.15
CA HIS A 133 7.78 11.02 -41.70
C HIS A 133 9.08 10.99 -42.51
N GLU A 134 9.61 9.80 -42.82
CA GLU A 134 10.79 9.65 -43.67
C GLU A 134 10.54 10.15 -45.11
N ARG A 135 9.37 9.87 -45.69
CA ARG A 135 8.97 10.41 -47.01
C ARG A 135 8.91 11.94 -47.01
N LEU A 136 8.35 12.54 -45.97
CA LEU A 136 8.28 14.00 -45.83
C LEU A 136 9.68 14.62 -45.69
N ILE A 137 10.58 14.00 -44.91
CA ILE A 137 11.98 14.44 -44.81
C ILE A 137 12.67 14.40 -46.17
N ASN A 138 12.51 13.31 -46.92
CA ASN A 138 13.16 13.16 -48.22
C ASN A 138 12.60 14.16 -49.25
N ALA A 139 11.27 14.37 -49.27
CA ALA A 139 10.65 15.38 -50.13
C ALA A 139 11.14 16.81 -49.80
N ALA A 140 11.31 17.13 -48.51
CA ALA A 140 11.86 18.42 -48.08
C ALA A 140 13.33 18.61 -48.51
N LYS A 141 14.14 17.55 -48.48
CA LYS A 141 15.53 17.58 -48.99
C LYS A 141 15.58 17.82 -50.50
N ASP A 142 14.72 17.17 -51.28
CA ASP A 142 14.65 17.35 -52.73
C ASP A 142 14.19 18.76 -53.13
N ALA A 143 13.25 19.34 -52.38
CA ALA A 143 12.80 20.72 -52.60
C ALA A 143 13.91 21.75 -52.38
N ASN A 144 14.79 21.53 -51.40
CA ASN A 144 15.93 22.41 -51.12
C ASN A 144 17.08 22.31 -52.15
N ASN A 145 17.16 21.22 -52.91
CA ASN A 145 18.19 21.02 -53.94
C ASN A 145 17.83 21.60 -55.32
N LYS A 146 16.63 22.17 -55.52
CA LYS A 146 16.34 22.95 -56.73
C LYS A 146 16.99 24.34 -56.61
N PRO A 147 18.03 24.66 -57.40
CA PRO A 147 18.61 25.99 -57.41
C PRO A 147 17.55 26.98 -57.88
N SER A 148 17.15 27.90 -57.00
CA SER A 148 16.29 29.02 -57.37
C SER A 148 16.93 29.79 -58.54
N PRO A 149 16.25 29.96 -59.70
CA PRO A 149 16.79 30.68 -60.85
C PRO A 149 16.89 32.21 -60.66
N HIS A 150 16.49 32.73 -59.50
CA HIS A 150 16.64 34.15 -59.16
C HIS A 150 17.48 34.31 -57.91
N ALA A 151 18.79 34.13 -58.07
CA ALA A 151 19.78 34.76 -57.21
C ALA A 151 19.79 36.28 -57.50
N LEU A 152 18.78 36.99 -56.98
CA LEU A 152 18.94 38.41 -56.71
C LEU A 152 19.93 38.52 -55.54
N GLU A 153 21.05 39.21 -55.77
CA GLU A 153 22.02 39.60 -54.75
C GLU A 153 21.31 40.40 -53.64
N VAL A 154 20.76 39.71 -52.66
CA VAL A 154 20.30 40.33 -51.43
C VAL A 154 21.54 40.54 -50.59
N LYS A 155 21.96 41.81 -50.52
CA LYS A 155 23.03 42.30 -49.65
C LYS A 155 22.91 41.67 -48.25
N PRO A 156 24.05 41.28 -47.64
CA PRO A 156 24.07 40.62 -46.34
C PRO A 156 23.63 41.62 -45.27
N ASN A 157 22.37 41.59 -44.88
CA ASN A 157 21.89 42.34 -43.71
C ASN A 157 20.86 41.52 -42.91
N ALA A 158 21.10 41.47 -41.61
CA ALA A 158 20.23 41.01 -40.51
C ALA A 158 19.93 39.51 -40.32
N PHE A 159 19.99 38.63 -41.32
CA PHE A 159 19.58 37.22 -41.09
C PHE A 159 20.66 36.31 -40.49
N ALA A 160 21.95 36.63 -40.63
CA ALA A 160 23.06 35.90 -40.01
C ALA A 160 23.07 35.99 -38.47
N HIS A 161 22.38 37.00 -37.90
CA HIS A 161 22.27 37.16 -36.45
C HIS A 161 21.21 36.22 -35.83
N ARG A 162 20.28 35.68 -36.62
CA ARG A 162 19.20 34.82 -36.07
C ARG A 162 19.58 33.34 -36.03
N GLN A 163 20.35 32.84 -37.00
CA GLN A 163 20.87 31.46 -36.97
C GLN A 163 21.98 31.24 -35.92
N THR A 164 22.69 32.30 -35.53
CA THR A 164 23.68 32.23 -34.43
C THR A 164 23.03 32.23 -33.05
N ILE A 165 21.80 32.76 -32.91
CA ILE A 165 21.05 32.74 -31.64
C ILE A 165 20.43 31.37 -31.36
N THR A 166 19.84 30.70 -32.36
CA THR A 166 19.28 29.34 -32.17
C THR A 166 20.35 28.29 -31.91
N ARG A 167 21.48 28.33 -32.63
CA ARG A 167 22.62 27.44 -32.31
C ARG A 167 23.21 27.71 -30.93
N ARG A 168 23.24 28.98 -30.47
CA ARG A 168 23.66 29.31 -29.10
C ARG A 168 22.68 28.77 -28.05
N GLN A 169 21.37 28.83 -28.29
CA GLN A 169 20.38 28.27 -27.36
C GLN A 169 20.48 26.74 -27.25
N GLU A 170 20.72 26.03 -28.34
CA GLU A 170 20.92 24.57 -28.32
C GLU A 170 22.23 24.18 -27.60
N THR A 171 23.33 24.92 -27.79
CA THR A 171 24.56 24.69 -27.00
C THR A 171 24.38 25.04 -25.52
N VAL A 172 23.63 26.10 -25.17
CA VAL A 172 23.41 26.48 -23.77
C VAL A 172 22.51 25.48 -23.05
N MET A 173 21.49 24.91 -23.71
CA MET A 173 20.67 23.86 -23.12
C MET A 173 21.44 22.54 -22.96
N ASN A 174 22.32 22.20 -23.89
CA ASN A 174 23.16 21.01 -23.77
C ASN A 174 24.32 21.17 -22.75
N GLU A 175 24.95 22.34 -22.67
CA GLU A 175 25.95 22.65 -21.63
C GLU A 175 25.32 22.75 -20.24
N GLY A 176 24.09 23.24 -20.11
CA GLY A 176 23.35 23.24 -18.85
C GLY A 176 23.02 21.83 -18.35
N LEU A 177 22.70 20.90 -19.25
CA LEU A 177 22.48 19.49 -18.92
C LEU A 177 23.78 18.78 -18.51
N LEU A 178 24.91 19.08 -19.17
CA LEU A 178 26.22 18.54 -18.82
C LEU A 178 26.73 19.09 -17.48
N ASN A 179 26.57 20.39 -17.21
CA ASN A 179 26.96 20.99 -15.93
C ASN A 179 26.09 20.49 -14.76
N ASN A 180 24.81 20.22 -14.99
CA ASN A 180 23.95 19.60 -13.97
C ASN A 180 24.34 18.14 -13.69
N LEU A 181 24.87 17.42 -14.70
CA LEU A 181 25.38 16.06 -14.54
C LEU A 181 26.71 16.06 -13.76
N GLU A 182 27.63 16.98 -14.07
CA GLU A 182 28.89 17.14 -13.31
C GLU A 182 28.66 17.61 -11.86
N LEU A 183 27.65 18.48 -11.62
CA LEU A 183 27.29 18.89 -10.25
C LEU A 183 26.69 17.72 -9.45
N PHE A 184 25.98 16.81 -10.12
CA PHE A 184 25.43 15.60 -9.51
C PHE A 184 26.51 14.55 -9.23
N GLU A 185 27.55 14.45 -10.07
CA GLU A 185 28.70 13.58 -9.83
C GLU A 185 29.66 14.12 -8.76
N ALA A 186 29.79 15.45 -8.65
CA ALA A 186 30.58 16.09 -7.59
C ALA A 186 29.94 15.93 -6.20
N GLN A 187 28.60 15.99 -6.10
CA GLN A 187 27.90 15.77 -4.83
C GLN A 187 27.94 14.31 -4.34
N ASN A 188 28.30 13.35 -5.18
CA ASN A 188 28.43 11.94 -4.80
C ASN A 188 29.88 11.52 -4.49
N LYS A 189 30.86 12.43 -4.58
CA LYS A 189 32.28 12.12 -4.39
C LYS A 189 32.89 12.61 -3.07
N ASP A 190 32.16 13.40 -2.28
CA ASP A 190 32.69 14.00 -1.04
C ASP A 190 32.25 13.29 0.25
N ASP A 191 31.53 12.17 0.17
CA ASP A 191 31.04 11.43 1.37
C ASP A 191 31.94 10.26 1.81
N ASP A 192 33.15 10.12 1.26
CA ASP A 192 34.02 8.98 1.52
C ASP A 192 35.46 9.40 1.87
N GLU A 193 35.65 10.16 2.96
CA GLU A 193 36.88 10.11 3.77
C GLU A 193 36.73 10.97 5.05
N THR A 194 36.58 10.33 6.21
CA THR A 194 37.26 10.59 7.49
C THR A 194 36.48 9.98 8.66
N THR A 195 36.82 8.73 9.00
CA THR A 195 36.55 8.19 10.34
C THR A 195 37.68 8.62 11.26
N GLU A 196 37.46 9.63 12.09
CA GLU A 196 38.18 9.77 13.35
C GLU A 196 37.23 9.99 14.52
N ASP A 197 37.42 9.15 15.53
CA ASP A 197 36.69 9.06 16.77
C ASP A 197 36.70 10.38 17.54
N THR A 198 35.54 11.00 17.73
CA THR A 198 35.26 11.73 18.98
C THR A 198 33.79 11.58 19.40
N ASN A 199 33.60 11.02 20.59
CA ASN A 199 32.33 11.04 21.33
C ASN A 199 31.97 12.50 21.66
N GLY A 200 31.11 13.10 20.84
CA GLY A 200 30.48 14.39 21.09
C GLY A 200 29.00 14.32 20.74
N VAL A 201 28.15 14.18 21.75
CA VAL A 201 26.69 14.28 21.63
C VAL A 201 26.34 15.69 21.15
N LEU A 202 26.10 15.86 19.85
CA LEU A 202 25.52 17.06 19.28
C LEU A 202 24.02 16.84 19.10
N VAL A 203 23.25 17.25 20.11
CA VAL A 203 21.79 17.38 20.00
C VAL A 203 21.52 18.68 19.26
N CYS A 204 21.23 18.62 17.96
CA CYS A 204 20.55 19.73 17.30
C CYS A 204 19.09 19.72 17.76
N PRO A 205 18.58 20.80 18.40
CA PRO A 205 17.17 20.93 18.68
C PRO A 205 16.46 21.15 17.33
N MET A 206 15.84 20.11 16.79
CA MET A 206 14.81 20.29 15.77
C MET A 206 13.51 20.56 16.51
N ASP A 207 12.86 21.68 16.19
CA ASP A 207 11.55 22.04 16.72
C ASP A 207 10.55 20.93 16.40
N GLU A 208 9.94 20.35 17.43
CA GLU A 208 8.93 19.27 17.33
C GLU A 208 7.78 19.64 16.38
N ALA A 209 7.45 20.93 16.28
CA ALA A 209 6.42 21.45 15.37
C ALA A 209 6.74 21.24 13.88
N GLU A 210 8.02 21.21 13.49
CA GLU A 210 8.41 20.99 12.09
C GLU A 210 8.39 19.50 11.71
N VAL A 211 8.67 18.63 12.68
CA VAL A 211 8.60 17.18 12.51
C VAL A 211 7.15 16.72 12.37
N ASP A 212 6.26 17.25 13.20
CA ASP A 212 4.83 16.93 13.13
C ASP A 212 4.19 17.42 11.83
N LYS A 213 4.60 18.59 11.31
CA LYS A 213 4.13 19.09 10.02
C LYS A 213 4.55 18.16 8.87
N LYS A 214 5.81 17.71 8.83
CA LYS A 214 6.31 16.77 7.81
C LYS A 214 5.62 15.41 7.88
N ILE A 215 5.30 14.92 9.09
CA ILE A 215 4.57 13.65 9.27
C ILE A 215 3.12 13.78 8.77
N VAL A 216 2.45 14.90 9.05
CA VAL A 216 1.08 15.16 8.58
C VAL A 216 1.03 15.28 7.05
N ASP A 217 1.98 15.98 6.45
CA ASP A 217 2.05 16.15 4.98
C ASP A 217 2.31 14.82 4.26
N HIS A 218 3.18 13.98 4.81
CA HIS A 218 3.47 12.65 4.24
C HIS A 218 2.30 11.66 4.40
N SER A 219 1.57 11.74 5.52
CA SER A 219 0.35 10.96 5.74
C SER A 219 -0.78 11.37 4.78
N ARG A 220 -0.90 12.68 4.51
CA ARG A 220 -1.90 13.22 3.57
C ARG A 220 -1.62 12.79 2.12
N ALA A 221 -0.37 12.85 1.67
CA ALA A 221 0.03 12.40 0.34
C ALA A 221 -0.28 10.91 0.12
N ARG A 222 -0.03 10.07 1.13
CA ARG A 222 -0.28 8.63 1.07
C ARG A 222 -1.78 8.28 1.02
N SER A 223 -2.61 9.02 1.79
CA SER A 223 -4.06 8.86 1.75
C SER A 223 -4.68 9.21 0.40
N MET A 224 -4.08 10.13 -0.36
CA MET A 224 -4.57 10.50 -1.69
C MET A 224 -4.28 9.41 -2.73
N MET A 225 -3.13 8.73 -2.63
CA MET A 225 -2.78 7.61 -3.52
C MET A 225 -3.70 6.40 -3.32
N ASP A 226 -4.00 6.03 -2.07
CA ASP A 226 -4.89 4.89 -1.78
C ASP A 226 -6.33 5.15 -2.25
N SER A 227 -6.81 6.40 -2.18
CA SER A 227 -8.13 6.78 -2.69
C SER A 227 -8.23 6.72 -4.22
N ASN A 228 -7.14 7.05 -4.93
CA ASN A 228 -7.09 6.95 -6.40
C ASN A 228 -7.09 5.50 -6.87
N LEU A 229 -6.42 4.59 -6.15
CA LEU A 229 -6.37 3.17 -6.49
C LEU A 229 -7.74 2.49 -6.37
N VAL A 230 -8.52 2.85 -5.34
CA VAL A 230 -9.90 2.35 -5.14
C VAL A 230 -10.86 2.88 -6.21
N SER A 231 -10.69 4.14 -6.62
CA SER A 231 -11.48 4.77 -7.70
C SER A 231 -11.28 4.06 -9.06
N MET A 232 -10.03 3.72 -9.41
CA MET A 232 -9.75 2.98 -10.66
C MET A 232 -10.39 1.59 -10.66
N HIS A 233 -10.40 0.90 -9.51
CA HIS A 233 -10.97 -0.45 -9.41
C HIS A 233 -12.51 -0.46 -9.56
N LEU A 234 -13.18 0.58 -9.06
CA LEU A 234 -14.63 0.74 -9.21
C LEU A 234 -15.04 1.07 -10.65
N ASN A 235 -14.21 1.79 -11.41
CA ASN A 235 -14.50 2.10 -12.81
C ASN A 235 -14.36 0.89 -13.74
N LEU A 236 -13.42 -0.03 -13.45
CA LEU A 236 -13.30 -1.30 -14.17
C LEU A 236 -14.52 -2.22 -13.96
N SER A 237 -15.13 -2.20 -12.77
CA SER A 237 -16.33 -3.01 -12.48
C SER A 237 -17.61 -2.55 -13.19
N LYS A 238 -17.62 -1.35 -13.78
CA LYS A 238 -18.76 -0.79 -14.52
C LYS A 238 -18.71 -1.05 -16.02
N LEU A 239 -17.59 -1.56 -16.55
CA LEU A 239 -17.51 -2.07 -17.93
C LEU A 239 -18.14 -3.47 -17.96
N LYS A 240 -19.47 -3.52 -17.98
CA LYS A 240 -20.19 -4.72 -18.44
C LYS A 240 -19.98 -4.80 -19.96
N LEU A 241 -19.15 -5.74 -20.39
CA LEU A 241 -19.20 -6.20 -21.77
C LEU A 241 -20.49 -7.01 -21.93
N ASP A 242 -21.42 -6.51 -22.73
CA ASP A 242 -22.52 -7.31 -23.26
C ASP A 242 -21.93 -8.28 -24.28
N ILE A 243 -21.60 -9.49 -23.82
CA ILE A 243 -21.22 -10.61 -24.69
C ILE A 243 -22.54 -11.25 -25.17
N PRO A 244 -22.80 -11.32 -26.48
CA PRO A 244 -24.00 -11.97 -27.00
C PRO A 244 -23.95 -13.48 -26.73
N ASP A 245 -25.03 -13.99 -26.16
CA ASP A 245 -25.29 -15.41 -25.92
C ASP A 245 -25.61 -16.10 -27.26
N ASP A 246 -24.59 -16.51 -28.02
CA ASP A 246 -24.77 -17.37 -29.19
C ASP A 246 -24.14 -18.76 -28.94
N GLU A 247 -25.05 -19.73 -28.84
CA GLU A 247 -24.96 -21.14 -29.26
C GLU A 247 -23.67 -21.91 -28.91
N LEU A 248 -23.67 -22.55 -27.74
CA LEU A 248 -22.87 -23.75 -27.50
C LEU A 248 -23.80 -24.97 -27.47
N ASP A 249 -23.69 -25.77 -28.53
CA ASP A 249 -24.36 -27.05 -28.70
C ASP A 249 -24.03 -28.02 -27.54
N GLU A 250 -25.09 -28.59 -26.97
CA GLU A 250 -25.05 -29.64 -25.94
C GLU A 250 -24.51 -30.95 -26.54
N GLU A 251 -23.22 -31.23 -26.38
CA GLU A 251 -22.71 -32.60 -26.53
C GLU A 251 -23.03 -33.40 -25.26
N ALA A 252 -23.95 -34.35 -25.41
CA ALA A 252 -24.38 -35.28 -24.38
C ALA A 252 -23.25 -36.24 -23.97
N GLU A 253 -22.74 -36.09 -22.74
CA GLU A 253 -21.88 -37.10 -22.12
C GLU A 253 -22.73 -38.28 -21.59
N GLU A 254 -22.43 -39.48 -22.09
CA GLU A 254 -22.95 -40.76 -21.60
C GLU A 254 -22.52 -41.02 -20.15
N GLU A 255 -23.49 -41.09 -19.23
CA GLU A 255 -23.26 -41.55 -17.86
C GLU A 255 -22.94 -43.05 -17.80
N VAL A 256 -21.75 -43.39 -17.31
CA VAL A 256 -21.38 -44.77 -16.93
C VAL A 256 -21.90 -45.06 -15.51
N PRO A 257 -22.70 -46.13 -15.28
CA PRO A 257 -23.27 -46.41 -13.97
C PRO A 257 -22.23 -47.05 -13.03
N ILE A 258 -21.80 -46.30 -12.01
CA ILE A 258 -20.99 -46.80 -10.89
C ILE A 258 -21.88 -47.59 -9.92
N LYS A 259 -21.67 -48.90 -9.88
CA LYS A 259 -22.28 -49.82 -8.89
C LYS A 259 -21.86 -49.43 -7.46
N LYS A 260 -22.83 -49.00 -6.65
CA LYS A 260 -22.70 -48.84 -5.20
C LYS A 260 -22.65 -50.21 -4.53
N THR A 261 -21.48 -50.61 -4.01
CA THR A 261 -21.37 -51.72 -3.05
C THR A 261 -21.72 -51.24 -1.65
N HIS A 262 -22.87 -51.70 -1.16
CA HIS A 262 -23.33 -51.57 0.22
C HIS A 262 -22.41 -52.41 1.13
N VAL A 263 -21.68 -51.78 2.05
CA VAL A 263 -21.03 -52.49 3.17
C VAL A 263 -21.74 -52.06 4.46
N GLU A 264 -22.62 -52.93 4.95
CA GLU A 264 -23.22 -52.85 6.27
C GLU A 264 -22.15 -53.08 7.35
N ASN A 265 -21.77 -52.05 8.09
CA ASN A 265 -21.05 -52.21 9.35
C ASN A 265 -22.03 -52.11 10.53
N LYS A 266 -22.33 -53.27 11.13
CA LYS A 266 -22.99 -53.40 12.43
C LYS A 266 -22.11 -52.81 13.54
N PRO A 267 -22.65 -51.98 14.46
CA PRO A 267 -21.90 -51.59 15.66
C PRO A 267 -21.99 -52.67 16.74
N ALA A 268 -20.82 -53.16 17.19
CA ALA A 268 -20.69 -54.02 18.36
C ALA A 268 -20.91 -53.20 19.65
N LYS A 269 -21.81 -53.71 20.50
CA LYS A 269 -22.02 -53.26 21.88
C LYS A 269 -20.77 -53.52 22.71
N LEU A 270 -20.22 -52.48 23.34
CA LEU A 270 -19.29 -52.60 24.46
C LEU A 270 -19.92 -51.99 25.72
N ALA A 271 -19.88 -52.77 26.78
CA ALA A 271 -20.47 -52.51 28.09
C ALA A 271 -19.70 -51.44 28.89
N PRO A 272 -20.35 -50.76 29.86
CA PRO A 272 -19.70 -49.77 30.69
C PRO A 272 -19.04 -50.42 31.91
N THR A 273 -17.71 -50.40 31.98
CA THR A 273 -16.97 -50.65 33.22
C THR A 273 -16.92 -49.38 34.06
N GLN A 274 -17.64 -49.41 35.17
CA GLN A 274 -17.50 -48.51 36.30
C GLN A 274 -16.11 -48.70 36.92
N ASN A 275 -15.39 -47.60 37.17
CA ASN A 275 -14.34 -47.56 38.17
C ASN A 275 -14.37 -46.20 38.86
N THR A 276 -15.09 -46.19 39.98
CA THR A 276 -14.98 -45.24 41.09
C THR A 276 -13.61 -45.39 41.74
N VAL A 277 -12.82 -44.31 41.75
CA VAL A 277 -11.73 -44.15 42.71
C VAL A 277 -11.89 -42.77 43.34
N GLU A 278 -12.53 -42.76 44.51
CA GLU A 278 -12.43 -41.70 45.49
C GLU A 278 -10.99 -41.68 46.02
N VAL A 279 -10.28 -40.56 45.86
CA VAL A 279 -9.16 -40.22 46.75
C VAL A 279 -9.41 -38.82 47.27
N ALA A 280 -9.92 -38.79 48.49
CA ALA A 280 -9.87 -37.64 49.37
C ALA A 280 -8.42 -37.44 49.84
N SER A 281 -7.87 -36.25 49.65
CA SER A 281 -6.75 -35.79 50.47
C SER A 281 -6.91 -34.30 50.76
N LYS A 282 -7.34 -34.05 52.00
CA LYS A 282 -7.23 -32.80 52.74
C LYS A 282 -5.80 -32.27 52.64
N ASN A 283 -5.63 -30.98 52.31
CA ASN A 283 -4.49 -30.23 52.82
C ASN A 283 -4.94 -28.84 53.26
N ARG A 284 -5.05 -28.71 54.58
CA ARG A 284 -5.14 -27.46 55.33
C ARG A 284 -3.72 -26.93 55.48
N PHE A 285 -3.45 -25.73 54.99
CA PHE A 285 -2.42 -24.87 55.58
C PHE A 285 -3.05 -23.52 55.86
N ALA A 286 -3.51 -23.38 57.10
CA ALA A 286 -3.79 -22.10 57.70
C ALA A 286 -2.45 -21.57 58.24
N VAL A 287 -1.94 -20.50 57.65
CA VAL A 287 -0.91 -19.66 58.27
C VAL A 287 -1.61 -18.38 58.67
N ALA A 288 -1.92 -18.30 59.96
CA ALA A 288 -2.30 -17.07 60.63
C ALA A 288 -1.04 -16.22 60.81
N LEU A 289 -1.05 -14.99 60.28
CA LEU A 289 -0.09 -13.96 60.63
C LEU A 289 -0.85 -12.67 60.88
N ALA A 290 -0.67 -12.19 62.11
CA ALA A 290 -1.41 -11.11 62.72
C ALA A 290 -1.09 -9.75 62.09
N VAL A 291 -2.14 -8.92 62.03
CA VAL A 291 -2.13 -7.48 61.79
C VAL A 291 -1.49 -6.77 62.98
N PRO A 292 -0.86 -5.60 62.78
CA PRO A 292 -1.30 -4.44 63.54
C PRO A 292 -1.58 -3.24 62.64
N GLY A 293 -2.52 -2.43 63.09
CA GLY A 293 -3.32 -1.53 62.26
C GLY A 293 -2.66 -0.24 61.84
N THR A 294 -3.33 0.45 60.91
CA THR A 294 -3.30 1.91 60.80
C THR A 294 -4.66 2.42 60.32
N ASN A 295 -5.31 3.14 61.23
CA ASN A 295 -6.10 4.37 61.06
C ASN A 295 -6.90 4.59 59.77
N THR A 296 -8.21 4.38 59.90
CA THR A 296 -9.26 5.03 59.13
C THR A 296 -9.28 6.54 59.42
N LYS A 297 -9.15 7.36 58.38
CA LYS A 297 -9.68 8.73 58.35
C LYS A 297 -10.60 8.88 57.16
N GLU A 298 -11.80 9.36 57.46
CA GLU A 298 -12.83 9.84 56.55
C GLU A 298 -12.24 10.85 55.55
N VAL A 299 -12.59 10.70 54.28
CA VAL A 299 -12.40 11.73 53.26
C VAL A 299 -13.74 11.98 52.57
N ASP A 300 -14.07 13.27 52.54
CA ASP A 300 -15.31 13.92 52.12
C ASP A 300 -15.89 13.48 50.77
N ILE A 301 -17.17 13.09 50.82
CA ILE A 301 -18.07 12.96 49.68
C ILE A 301 -18.67 14.34 49.38
N GLN A 302 -17.86 15.27 48.84
CA GLN A 302 -18.40 16.50 48.22
C GLN A 302 -17.75 16.89 46.88
N GLN A 303 -16.68 16.22 46.43
CA GLN A 303 -16.04 16.53 45.14
C GLN A 303 -16.59 15.77 43.93
N ILE A 304 -17.53 14.82 44.10
CA ILE A 304 -18.04 14.00 42.98
C ILE A 304 -19.27 14.63 42.29
N LYS A 305 -19.92 15.65 42.88
CA LYS A 305 -21.11 16.28 42.29
C LYS A 305 -20.82 17.37 41.25
N SER A 306 -19.63 17.96 41.23
CA SER A 306 -19.27 19.01 40.25
C SER A 306 -18.78 18.46 38.89
N SER A 307 -18.56 17.15 38.77
CA SER A 307 -18.06 16.53 37.52
C SER A 307 -19.15 15.91 36.64
N VAL A 308 -20.42 15.93 37.08
CA VAL A 308 -21.55 15.34 36.34
C VAL A 308 -22.30 16.35 35.48
N GLU A 309 -22.01 17.65 35.61
CA GLU A 309 -22.79 18.73 34.96
C GLU A 309 -22.13 19.31 33.69
N ILE A 310 -21.03 18.72 33.21
CA ILE A 310 -20.33 19.15 31.98
C ILE A 310 -20.61 18.23 30.76
N GLN A 311 -21.36 17.13 30.91
CA GLN A 311 -21.69 16.21 29.81
C GLN A 311 -23.03 16.50 29.10
N LYS A 312 -23.41 17.78 28.92
CA LYS A 312 -24.64 18.17 28.19
C LYS A 312 -24.43 19.15 27.03
N ALA A 313 -23.27 19.12 26.38
CA ALA A 313 -23.04 19.82 25.13
C ALA A 313 -22.30 18.92 24.12
N LEU A 314 -23.07 18.08 23.43
CA LEU A 314 -22.62 17.42 22.19
C LEU A 314 -23.09 18.27 21.00
N PRO A 315 -22.20 18.66 20.07
CA PRO A 315 -22.61 19.25 18.80
C PRO A 315 -23.17 18.18 17.85
N ASP A 316 -24.20 18.56 17.08
CA ASP A 316 -24.90 17.72 16.11
C ASP A 316 -23.94 17.11 15.05
N THR A 317 -24.00 15.79 14.91
CA THR A 317 -23.17 14.96 14.01
C THR A 317 -23.59 15.00 12.54
N ASN A 318 -24.44 15.96 12.14
CA ASN A 318 -24.93 16.09 10.76
C ASN A 318 -24.03 16.99 9.87
N THR A 319 -22.93 17.51 10.42
CA THR A 319 -22.05 18.48 9.75
C THR A 319 -20.80 17.82 9.10
N ASP A 320 -20.47 16.59 9.49
CA ASP A 320 -19.26 15.89 9.02
C ASP A 320 -19.49 15.03 7.77
N GLU A 321 -20.71 14.55 7.51
CA GLU A 321 -21.02 13.86 6.23
C GLU A 321 -20.98 14.84 5.05
N LYS A 322 -21.41 16.10 5.24
CA LYS A 322 -21.30 17.14 4.19
C LYS A 322 -19.86 17.58 3.93
N LYS A 323 -18.95 17.47 4.90
CA LYS A 323 -17.51 17.71 4.69
C LYS A 323 -16.82 16.56 3.96
N ALA A 324 -17.25 15.32 4.17
CA ALA A 324 -16.74 14.16 3.44
C ALA A 324 -17.21 14.17 1.97
N GLU A 325 -18.46 14.56 1.70
CA GLU A 325 -18.96 14.73 0.32
C GLU A 325 -18.27 15.90 -0.40
N SER A 326 -18.07 17.03 0.29
CA SER A 326 -17.35 18.19 -0.27
C SER A 326 -15.86 17.92 -0.54
N THR A 327 -15.22 17.02 0.22
CA THR A 327 -13.82 16.62 -0.03
C THR A 327 -13.68 15.53 -1.09
N MET A 328 -14.69 14.66 -1.27
CA MET A 328 -14.75 13.76 -2.43
C MET A 328 -14.97 14.52 -3.75
N GLU A 329 -15.77 15.59 -3.74
CA GLU A 329 -15.94 16.47 -4.90
C GLU A 329 -14.63 17.20 -5.25
N LEU A 330 -13.81 17.55 -4.25
CA LEU A 330 -12.51 18.21 -4.44
C LEU A 330 -11.41 17.26 -4.97
N ILE A 331 -11.45 15.98 -4.62
CA ILE A 331 -10.46 14.97 -5.06
C ILE A 331 -10.82 14.41 -6.45
N GLY A 332 -12.11 14.37 -6.81
CA GLY A 332 -12.56 14.12 -8.19
C GLY A 332 -12.07 15.17 -9.20
N MET A 333 -11.58 16.32 -8.74
CA MET A 333 -10.97 17.37 -9.57
C MET A 333 -9.44 17.24 -9.73
N ALA A 334 -8.78 16.31 -9.02
CA ALA A 334 -7.32 16.12 -9.06
C ALA A 334 -6.86 15.04 -10.06
N GLY A 335 -7.79 14.38 -10.76
CA GLY A 335 -7.44 13.77 -12.04
C GLY A 335 -7.07 14.91 -12.98
N VAL A 336 -5.79 15.01 -13.35
CA VAL A 336 -5.29 16.00 -14.33
C VAL A 336 -5.91 15.65 -15.67
N GLN A 337 -7.18 16.02 -15.86
CA GLN A 337 -7.80 16.06 -17.16
C GLN A 337 -7.10 17.21 -17.88
N PHE A 338 -6.32 16.88 -18.91
CA PHE A 338 -5.88 17.85 -19.89
C PHE A 338 -7.13 18.46 -20.50
N ARG A 339 -7.60 19.58 -19.92
CA ARG A 339 -8.59 20.41 -20.58
C ARG A 339 -7.89 20.87 -21.85
N HIS A 340 -8.38 20.39 -23.00
CA HIS A 340 -7.95 20.91 -24.29
C HIS A 340 -8.32 22.39 -24.33
N ALA A 341 -7.40 23.24 -23.90
CA ALA A 341 -7.51 24.67 -24.03
C ALA A 341 -7.47 24.99 -25.52
N ASP A 342 -8.47 25.73 -25.99
CA ASP A 342 -8.55 26.17 -27.38
C ASP A 342 -7.51 27.28 -27.60
N THR A 343 -6.27 26.87 -27.89
CA THR A 343 -5.09 27.75 -28.05
C THR A 343 -5.25 28.74 -29.20
N SER A 344 -6.24 28.54 -30.08
CA SER A 344 -6.55 29.43 -31.20
C SER A 344 -7.05 30.83 -30.77
N LYS A 345 -7.54 30.95 -29.53
CA LYS A 345 -8.12 32.21 -29.01
C LYS A 345 -7.24 32.91 -27.97
N MET A 346 -6.13 32.31 -27.56
CA MET A 346 -5.25 32.87 -26.53
C MET A 346 -4.38 33.98 -27.11
N ASN A 347 -4.20 35.05 -26.34
CA ASN A 347 -3.22 36.08 -26.71
C ASN A 347 -1.78 35.56 -26.51
N ARG A 348 -0.77 36.27 -27.02
CA ARG A 348 0.62 35.81 -26.99
C ARG A 348 1.16 35.62 -25.55
N GLU A 349 0.76 36.47 -24.62
CA GLU A 349 1.21 36.39 -23.22
C GLU A 349 0.54 35.22 -22.51
N GLU A 350 -0.76 35.02 -22.69
CA GLU A 350 -1.52 33.87 -22.19
C GLU A 350 -0.98 32.54 -22.73
N LEU A 351 -0.53 32.52 -23.99
CA LEU A 351 0.07 31.33 -24.59
C LEU A 351 1.44 30.99 -23.95
N LEU A 352 2.23 32.00 -23.59
CA LEU A 352 3.50 31.81 -22.90
C LEU A 352 3.27 31.29 -21.48
N ASP A 353 2.36 31.90 -20.72
CA ASP A 353 1.99 31.43 -19.38
C ASP A 353 1.43 30.00 -19.41
N TYR A 354 0.64 29.65 -20.43
CA TYR A 354 0.13 28.30 -20.63
C TYR A 354 1.26 27.29 -20.93
N CYS A 355 2.24 27.67 -21.74
CA CYS A 355 3.43 26.85 -22.01
C CYS A 355 4.27 26.62 -20.75
N ASP A 356 4.52 27.66 -19.95
CA ASP A 356 5.28 27.56 -18.70
C ASP A 356 4.57 26.67 -17.67
N ALA A 357 3.23 26.80 -17.58
CA ALA A 357 2.41 25.93 -16.74
C ALA A 357 2.45 24.46 -17.21
N MET A 358 2.36 24.21 -18.51
CA MET A 358 2.50 22.88 -19.11
C MET A 358 3.89 22.29 -18.86
N GLU A 359 4.96 23.08 -19.01
CA GLU A 359 6.33 22.63 -18.75
C GLU A 359 6.53 22.26 -17.28
N THR A 360 6.00 23.08 -16.36
CA THR A 360 6.01 22.79 -14.93
C THR A 360 5.29 21.48 -14.61
N GLN A 361 4.11 21.26 -15.21
CA GLN A 361 3.35 20.01 -15.05
C GLN A 361 4.10 18.79 -15.61
N ILE A 362 4.77 18.92 -16.76
CA ILE A 362 5.58 17.84 -17.34
C ILE A 362 6.76 17.49 -16.41
N ILE A 363 7.40 18.50 -15.81
CA ILE A 363 8.50 18.29 -14.84
C ILE A 363 7.98 17.55 -13.59
N GLU A 364 6.84 17.96 -13.04
CA GLU A 364 6.21 17.30 -11.90
C GLU A 364 5.82 15.84 -12.23
N GLU A 365 5.24 15.60 -13.40
CA GLU A 365 4.87 14.24 -13.84
C GLU A 365 6.10 13.35 -14.03
N ARG A 366 7.19 13.88 -14.60
CA ARG A 366 8.47 13.17 -14.71
C ARG A 366 9.05 12.81 -13.34
N ALA A 367 9.00 13.73 -12.39
CA ALA A 367 9.46 13.47 -11.01
C ALA A 367 8.63 12.35 -10.35
N LEU A 368 7.31 12.37 -10.52
CA LEU A 368 6.42 11.32 -10.03
C LEU A 368 6.71 9.97 -10.68
N ARG A 369 6.93 9.92 -12.01
CA ARG A 369 7.32 8.68 -12.71
C ARG A 369 8.65 8.13 -12.21
N GLY A 370 9.66 8.98 -12.02
CA GLY A 370 10.95 8.56 -11.45
C GLY A 370 10.79 7.96 -10.05
N SER A 371 9.96 8.55 -9.19
CA SER A 371 9.66 8.01 -7.86
C SER A 371 8.94 6.66 -7.92
N LEU A 372 8.05 6.47 -8.90
CA LEU A 372 7.31 5.23 -9.12
C LEU A 372 8.24 4.11 -9.61
N GLU A 373 9.12 4.40 -10.59
CA GLU A 373 10.12 3.46 -11.10
C GLU A 373 11.08 3.02 -9.98
N GLN A 374 11.52 3.94 -9.13
CA GLN A 374 12.37 3.62 -7.99
C GLN A 374 11.65 2.71 -6.99
N SER A 375 10.37 2.99 -6.69
CA SER A 375 9.53 2.13 -5.85
C SER A 375 9.34 0.73 -6.44
N GLN A 376 9.08 0.64 -7.75
CA GLN A 376 8.97 -0.64 -8.46
C GLN A 376 10.27 -1.43 -8.42
N LYS A 377 11.42 -0.77 -8.62
CA LYS A 377 12.74 -1.40 -8.52
C LYS A 377 12.98 -2.00 -7.12
N VAL A 378 12.67 -1.27 -6.05
CA VAL A 378 12.79 -1.77 -4.68
C VAL A 378 11.91 -3.01 -4.45
N ILE A 379 10.69 -3.04 -5.01
CA ILE A 379 9.81 -4.20 -4.92
C ILE A 379 10.41 -5.40 -5.68
N ILE A 380 10.93 -5.17 -6.89
CA ILE A 380 11.56 -6.21 -7.71
C ILE A 380 12.80 -6.78 -7.00
N ASP A 381 13.68 -5.92 -6.50
CA ASP A 381 14.90 -6.32 -5.78
C ASP A 381 14.54 -7.14 -4.53
N HIS A 382 13.52 -6.73 -3.78
CA HIS A 382 13.05 -7.49 -2.62
C HIS A 382 12.47 -8.85 -3.00
N LEU A 383 11.67 -8.94 -4.07
CA LEU A 383 11.14 -10.21 -4.56
C LEU A 383 12.25 -11.15 -5.05
N MET A 384 13.28 -10.60 -5.73
CA MET A 384 14.45 -11.37 -6.15
C MET A 384 15.21 -11.94 -4.95
N GLU A 385 15.50 -11.11 -3.94
CA GLU A 385 16.20 -11.54 -2.72
C GLU A 385 15.40 -12.62 -1.96
N THR A 386 14.08 -12.43 -1.87
CA THR A 386 13.20 -13.40 -1.19
C THR A 386 13.14 -14.73 -1.92
N ASN A 387 13.07 -14.71 -3.26
CA ASN A 387 13.06 -15.92 -4.09
C ASN A 387 14.41 -16.64 -4.06
N GLU A 388 15.54 -15.93 -4.05
CA GLU A 388 16.85 -16.55 -3.83
C GLU A 388 16.95 -17.20 -2.44
N GLY A 389 16.45 -16.54 -1.40
CA GLY A 389 16.38 -17.10 -0.05
C GLY A 389 15.56 -18.40 -0.01
N LEU A 390 14.43 -18.42 -0.73
CA LEU A 390 13.58 -19.60 -0.87
C LEU A 390 14.30 -20.74 -1.62
N LEU A 391 14.98 -20.43 -2.72
CA LEU A 391 15.77 -21.40 -3.50
C LEU A 391 16.92 -21.98 -2.69
N ARG A 392 17.67 -21.14 -1.95
CA ARG A 392 18.74 -21.61 -1.05
C ARG A 392 18.19 -22.47 0.08
N TRP A 393 17.01 -22.14 0.60
CA TRP A 393 16.32 -22.95 1.62
C TRP A 393 15.96 -24.34 1.07
N PHE A 394 15.44 -24.42 -0.17
CA PHE A 394 15.18 -25.70 -0.84
C PHE A 394 16.44 -26.52 -1.10
N GLN A 395 17.53 -25.87 -1.51
CA GLN A 395 18.84 -26.52 -1.70
C GLN A 395 19.41 -27.06 -0.38
N MET A 396 19.34 -26.29 0.71
CA MET A 396 19.82 -26.75 2.03
C MET A 396 19.01 -27.93 2.58
N LYS A 397 17.71 -28.02 2.26
CA LYS A 397 16.87 -29.10 2.76
C LYS A 397 16.98 -30.43 1.99
N LYS A 398 17.75 -30.52 0.90
CA LYS A 398 17.81 -31.72 0.02
C LYS A 398 16.41 -32.29 -0.27
N ILE A 399 15.48 -31.42 -0.66
CA ILE A 399 14.12 -31.82 -1.07
C ILE A 399 14.04 -32.03 -2.61
N LEU A 400 15.15 -31.87 -3.33
CA LEU A 400 15.27 -32.18 -4.76
C LEU A 400 16.15 -33.40 -4.98
#